data_AF-A0A257LIJ1-F1
#
_entry.id   AF-A0A257LIJ1-F1
#
_cell.length_a   1.000
_cell.length_b   1.000
_cell.length_c   1.000
_cell.angle_alpha   90.00
_cell.angle_beta   90.00
_cell.angle_gamma   90.00
#
_symmetry.space_group_name_H-M   'P 1'
#
loop_
_entity.id
_entity.type
_entity.pdbx_description
1 polymer ?
#
loop_
_entity_poly.entity_id
_entity_poly.type
_entity_poly.pdbx_seq_one_letter_code
_entity_poly.pdbx_strand_id
1 'polypeptide(L)'
;GLSEGLRAREHFGKHVITYSPGYTEDDIRQLCEFTHHLDFNSLSQWFRFREIVMTHPRFKSGELLCGLRVNPQCSTGDTPLYDPCVPGSRLGITADQLAGADLTGLSGLHFHTLCEQNSDDLEKTLVAVEEKFGHLLRSPQFTYLNMGGGHWITKPFYDRERLIRLVKETRAKYDVEVWLEPGEAAAIHTGVLRSEVLDVFDSAGHKLVILDISATAHMPDVLEMPYRPDVFLVE
;
A
#
# COMPACT_ATOMS: atom_id res chain seq x y z
N GLY A 1 -1.52 6.68 8.82
CA GLY A 1 -0.56 6.23 9.83
C GLY A 1 -1.23 5.95 11.16
N LEU A 2 -1.12 6.86 12.14
CA LEU A 2 -1.49 6.60 13.54
C LEU A 2 -2.96 6.18 13.76
N SER A 3 -3.92 6.93 13.23
CA SER A 3 -5.34 6.65 13.45
C SER A 3 -5.77 5.25 12.96
N GLU A 4 -5.28 4.85 11.78
CA GLU A 4 -5.52 3.50 11.23
C GLU A 4 -4.80 2.43 12.05
N GLY A 5 -3.55 2.68 12.47
CA GLY A 5 -2.81 1.77 13.34
C GLY A 5 -3.53 1.51 14.67
N LEU A 6 -4.06 2.55 15.31
CA LEU A 6 -4.84 2.43 16.55
C LEU A 6 -6.11 1.60 16.32
N ARG A 7 -6.85 1.85 15.24
CA ARG A 7 -8.02 1.05 14.86
C ARG A 7 -7.66 -0.40 14.56
N ALA A 8 -6.54 -0.63 13.88
CA ALA A 8 -6.08 -1.98 13.58
C ALA A 8 -5.74 -2.75 14.86
N ARG A 9 -5.08 -2.10 15.82
CA ARG A 9 -4.81 -2.65 17.14
C ARG A 9 -6.11 -2.95 17.90
N GLU A 10 -7.07 -2.03 17.89
CA GLU A 10 -8.33 -2.15 18.62
C GLU A 10 -9.25 -3.24 18.05
N HIS A 11 -9.44 -3.26 16.72
CA HIS A 11 -10.44 -4.12 16.09
C HIS A 11 -9.88 -5.47 15.62
N PHE A 12 -8.61 -5.54 15.18
CA PHE A 12 -8.03 -6.79 14.69
C PHE A 12 -7.14 -7.48 15.72
N GLY A 13 -6.39 -6.73 16.54
CA GLY A 13 -5.54 -7.29 17.60
C GLY A 13 -4.44 -8.25 17.10
N LYS A 14 -3.97 -8.07 15.87
CA LYS A 14 -2.97 -8.92 15.19
C LYS A 14 -1.68 -8.14 14.90
N HIS A 15 -0.87 -8.67 13.99
CA HIS A 15 0.31 -8.01 13.44
C HIS A 15 -0.06 -6.69 12.77
N VAL A 16 0.65 -5.62 13.11
CA VAL A 16 0.38 -4.26 12.61
C VAL A 16 1.62 -3.72 11.91
N ILE A 17 1.46 -3.36 10.65
CA ILE A 17 2.45 -2.67 9.82
C ILE A 17 1.92 -1.25 9.60
N THR A 18 2.76 -0.23 9.77
CA THR A 18 2.36 1.15 9.51
C THR A 18 3.32 1.84 8.55
N TYR A 19 2.72 2.62 7.65
CA TYR A 19 3.40 3.42 6.66
C TYR A 19 2.78 4.83 6.62
N SER A 20 3.61 5.84 6.38
CA SER A 20 3.19 7.22 6.09
C SER A 20 4.25 7.91 5.24
N PRO A 21 3.87 8.77 4.27
CA PRO A 21 4.81 9.66 3.58
C PRO A 21 5.57 10.60 4.54
N GLY A 22 4.97 10.92 5.69
CA GLY A 22 5.58 11.70 6.75
C GLY A 22 4.93 11.44 8.09
N TYR A 23 5.74 11.34 9.12
CA TYR A 23 5.33 11.20 10.51
C TYR A 23 5.63 12.49 11.27
N THR A 24 4.78 12.81 12.24
CA THR A 24 5.12 13.73 13.33
C THR A 24 5.88 12.99 14.42
N GLU A 25 6.52 13.73 15.33
CA GLU A 25 7.18 13.09 16.49
C GLU A 25 6.17 12.37 17.39
N ASP A 26 4.98 12.97 17.57
CA ASP A 26 3.89 12.38 18.35
C ASP A 26 3.41 11.06 17.71
N ASP A 27 3.28 11.02 16.38
CA ASP A 27 2.98 9.78 15.66
C ASP A 27 4.02 8.70 15.97
N ILE A 28 5.32 9.01 15.86
CA ILE A 28 6.40 8.04 16.09
C ILE A 28 6.34 7.50 17.52
N ARG A 29 6.19 8.39 18.52
CA ARG A 29 6.13 7.98 19.93
C ARG A 29 4.98 7.01 20.16
N GLN A 30 3.79 7.30 19.64
CA GLN A 30 2.64 6.42 19.81
C GLN A 30 2.72 5.14 18.99
N LEU A 31 3.22 5.20 17.74
CA LEU A 31 3.34 4.04 16.85
C LEU A 31 4.33 3.00 17.40
N CYS A 32 5.43 3.46 18.01
CA CYS A 32 6.41 2.59 18.66
C CYS A 32 5.81 1.69 19.74
N GLU A 33 4.71 2.10 20.37
CA GLU A 33 4.06 1.34 21.45
C GLU A 33 3.37 0.06 20.97
N PHE A 34 2.99 -0.04 19.69
CA PHE A 34 2.19 -1.18 19.22
C PHE A 34 2.47 -1.69 17.81
N THR A 35 3.11 -0.91 16.96
CA THR A 35 3.44 -1.34 15.59
C THR A 35 4.49 -2.45 15.64
N HIS A 36 4.41 -3.42 14.73
CA HIS A 36 5.40 -4.48 14.57
C HIS A 36 6.41 -4.12 13.47
N HIS A 37 5.97 -3.48 12.39
CA HIS A 37 6.84 -2.92 11.35
C HIS A 37 6.46 -1.47 11.06
N LEU A 38 7.42 -0.56 11.23
CA LEU A 38 7.26 0.87 10.96
C LEU A 38 8.08 1.24 9.72
N ASP A 39 7.40 1.42 8.60
CA ASP A 39 8.04 1.74 7.33
C ASP A 39 8.10 3.26 7.12
N PHE A 40 9.30 3.75 6.79
CA PHE A 40 9.59 5.14 6.49
C PHE A 40 9.55 5.40 4.99
N ASN A 41 9.13 6.60 4.59
CA ASN A 41 9.08 6.97 3.18
C ASN A 41 10.41 7.51 2.63
N SER A 42 11.26 8.07 3.49
CA SER A 42 12.51 8.73 3.10
C SER A 42 13.58 8.59 4.18
N LEU A 43 14.84 8.71 3.77
CA LEU A 43 15.97 8.77 4.71
C LEU A 43 15.91 9.99 5.63
N SER A 44 15.35 11.12 5.17
CA SER A 44 15.21 12.31 6.02
C SER A 44 14.26 12.06 7.20
N GLN A 45 13.17 11.32 6.98
CA GLN A 45 12.28 10.89 8.05
C GLN A 45 12.95 9.85 8.96
N TRP A 46 13.65 8.87 8.38
CA TRP A 46 14.42 7.89 9.15
C TRP A 46 15.44 8.58 10.06
N PHE A 47 16.34 9.41 9.53
CA PHE A 47 17.38 10.07 10.32
C PHE A 47 16.82 11.01 11.38
N ARG A 48 15.68 11.65 11.13
CA ARG A 48 15.01 12.50 12.13
C ARG A 48 14.54 11.71 13.35
N PHE A 49 14.05 10.49 13.15
CA PHE A 49 13.35 9.72 14.18
C PHE A 49 14.07 8.46 14.66
N ARG A 50 15.16 8.06 14.00
CA ARG A 50 15.89 6.82 14.31
C ARG A 50 16.36 6.74 15.75
N GLU A 51 16.74 7.86 16.37
CA GLU A 51 17.16 7.85 17.77
C GLU A 51 15.99 7.48 18.70
N ILE A 52 14.82 8.08 18.49
CA ILE A 52 13.60 7.79 19.26
C ILE A 52 13.22 6.31 19.10
N VAL A 53 13.26 5.82 17.87
CA VAL A 53 12.90 4.43 17.54
C VAL A 53 13.92 3.44 18.09
N MET A 54 15.21 3.63 17.83
CA MET A 54 16.27 2.68 18.20
C MET A 54 16.52 2.62 19.71
N THR A 55 16.18 3.69 20.44
CA THR A 55 16.25 3.68 21.91
C THR A 55 15.04 3.02 22.57
N HIS A 56 13.94 2.85 21.83
CA HIS A 56 12.69 2.26 22.31
C HIS A 56 12.87 0.80 22.75
N PRO A 57 12.28 0.35 23.88
CA PRO A 57 12.40 -1.03 24.35
C PRO A 57 11.99 -2.08 23.32
N ARG A 58 10.88 -1.85 22.61
CA ARG A 58 10.36 -2.79 21.59
C ARG A 58 11.28 -2.92 20.36
N PHE A 59 12.04 -1.88 20.02
CA PHE A 59 13.05 -1.99 18.97
C PHE A 59 14.22 -2.85 19.45
N LYS A 60 14.71 -2.59 20.67
CA LYS A 60 15.82 -3.34 21.28
C LYS A 60 15.50 -4.82 21.52
N SER A 61 14.24 -5.15 21.80
CA SER A 61 13.78 -6.54 21.94
C SER A 61 13.51 -7.25 20.62
N GLY A 62 13.49 -6.52 19.50
CA GLY A 62 13.17 -7.05 18.16
C GLY A 62 11.67 -7.17 17.86
N GLU A 63 10.80 -6.65 18.73
CA GLU A 63 9.34 -6.62 18.52
C GLU A 63 8.90 -5.51 17.54
N LEU A 64 9.71 -4.48 17.37
CA LEU A 64 9.53 -3.40 16.40
C LEU A 64 10.68 -3.42 15.40
N LEU A 65 10.35 -3.69 14.14
CA LEU A 65 11.26 -3.57 13.01
C LEU A 65 10.94 -2.30 12.22
N CYS A 66 11.94 -1.78 11.53
CA CYS A 66 11.77 -0.60 10.68
C CYS A 66 12.15 -0.92 9.24
N GLY A 67 11.39 -0.38 8.30
CA GLY A 67 11.66 -0.56 6.89
C GLY A 67 11.64 0.76 6.14
N LEU A 68 11.92 0.65 4.85
CA LEU A 68 11.96 1.79 3.95
C LEU A 68 11.12 1.49 2.72
N ARG A 69 10.18 2.39 2.42
CA ARG A 69 9.48 2.35 1.14
C ARG A 69 10.46 2.74 0.04
N VAL A 70 10.62 1.88 -0.94
CA VAL A 70 11.46 2.08 -2.13
C VAL A 70 10.60 2.36 -3.35
N ASN A 71 11.15 3.16 -4.26
CA ASN A 71 10.57 3.47 -5.55
C ASN A 71 11.43 2.81 -6.64
N PRO A 72 10.97 1.68 -7.22
CA PRO A 72 11.69 1.02 -8.30
C PRO A 72 11.59 1.77 -9.63
N GLN A 73 10.82 2.86 -9.70
CA GLN A 73 10.55 3.66 -10.90
C GLN A 73 10.10 2.75 -12.05
N CYS A 74 9.18 1.85 -11.73
CA CYS A 74 8.57 0.91 -12.66
C CYS A 74 7.07 1.19 -12.68
N SER A 75 6.64 1.96 -13.68
CA SER A 75 5.23 2.30 -13.90
C SER A 75 4.60 1.24 -14.80
N THR A 76 3.61 0.53 -14.28
CA THR A 76 2.86 -0.49 -15.02
C THR A 76 1.38 -0.11 -15.20
N GLY A 77 0.88 0.88 -14.45
CA GLY A 77 -0.52 1.31 -14.50
C GLY A 77 -0.80 2.36 -15.58
N ASP A 78 -2.05 2.39 -16.05
CA ASP A 78 -2.46 3.28 -17.15
C ASP A 78 -2.86 4.69 -16.71
N THR A 79 -3.17 4.90 -15.42
CA THR A 79 -3.67 6.19 -14.92
C THR A 79 -2.58 6.98 -14.17
N PRO A 80 -2.09 8.11 -14.72
CA PRO A 80 -0.98 8.87 -14.12
C PRO A 80 -1.24 9.37 -12.70
N LEU A 81 -2.50 9.62 -12.33
CA LEU A 81 -2.86 10.12 -11.00
C LEU A 81 -2.53 9.12 -9.88
N TYR A 82 -2.62 7.82 -10.16
CA TYR A 82 -2.35 6.75 -9.20
C TYR A 82 -1.01 6.08 -9.39
N ASP A 83 -0.22 6.48 -10.39
CA ASP A 83 1.11 5.92 -10.61
C ASP A 83 2.08 6.36 -9.49
N PRO A 84 2.45 5.46 -8.56
CA PRO A 84 3.35 5.81 -7.47
C PRO A 84 4.81 5.90 -7.95
N CYS A 85 5.11 5.48 -9.18
CA CYS A 85 6.41 5.55 -9.83
C CYS A 85 6.51 6.72 -10.82
N VAL A 86 5.50 7.58 -10.91
CA VAL A 86 5.50 8.75 -11.80
C VAL A 86 6.74 9.62 -11.54
N PRO A 87 7.35 10.23 -12.58
CA PRO A 87 8.43 11.19 -12.37
C PRO A 87 8.07 12.29 -11.37
N GLY A 88 8.91 12.46 -10.34
CA GLY A 88 8.63 13.39 -9.24
C GLY A 88 7.71 12.84 -8.15
N SER A 89 7.43 11.53 -8.16
CA SER A 89 6.65 10.88 -7.10
C SER A 89 7.23 11.17 -5.72
N ARG A 90 6.33 11.45 -4.77
CA ARG A 90 6.66 11.61 -3.35
C ARG A 90 6.75 10.28 -2.59
N LEU A 91 6.50 9.16 -3.27
CA LEU A 91 6.29 7.86 -2.63
C LEU A 91 7.51 6.96 -2.82
N GLY A 92 8.17 6.69 -1.70
CA GLY A 92 9.36 5.85 -1.63
C GLY A 92 10.64 6.52 -2.11
N ILE A 93 11.77 5.97 -1.68
CA ILE A 93 13.11 6.42 -2.05
C ILE A 93 13.62 5.71 -3.31
N THR A 94 14.28 6.44 -4.19
CA THR A 94 14.95 5.87 -5.38
C THR A 94 16.32 5.31 -5.03
N ALA A 95 16.87 4.43 -5.89
CA ALA A 95 18.21 3.86 -5.69
C ALA A 95 19.32 4.93 -5.62
N ASP A 96 19.23 5.97 -6.45
CA ASP A 96 20.21 7.07 -6.46
C ASP A 96 20.24 7.82 -5.12
N GLN A 97 19.08 7.98 -4.47
CA GLN A 97 18.98 8.63 -3.17
C GLN A 97 19.47 7.75 -2.00
N LEU A 98 19.60 6.44 -2.21
CA LEU A 98 20.14 5.49 -1.23
C LEU A 98 21.67 5.36 -1.31
N ALA A 99 22.29 5.78 -2.40
CA ALA A 99 23.71 5.55 -2.64
C ALA A 99 24.58 6.11 -1.50
N GLY A 100 25.29 5.22 -0.78
CA GLY A 100 26.18 5.59 0.33
C GLY A 100 25.48 5.97 1.63
N ALA A 101 24.17 5.78 1.75
CA ALA A 101 23.42 6.09 2.97
C ALA A 101 23.69 5.08 4.10
N ASP A 102 23.70 5.58 5.34
CA ASP A 102 23.68 4.74 6.54
C ASP A 102 22.27 4.18 6.77
N LEU A 103 22.12 2.87 6.56
CA LEU A 103 20.87 2.14 6.73
C LEU A 103 20.78 1.41 8.08
N THR A 104 21.67 1.72 9.02
CA THR A 104 21.64 1.12 10.37
C THR A 104 20.27 1.26 10.99
N GLY A 105 19.73 0.15 11.51
CA GLY A 105 18.43 0.08 12.17
C GLY A 105 17.22 -0.18 11.24
N LEU A 106 17.41 -0.20 9.93
CA LEU A 106 16.42 -0.69 8.97
C LEU A 106 16.61 -2.20 8.75
N SER A 107 15.51 -2.92 8.58
CA SER A 107 15.45 -4.38 8.43
C SER A 107 14.53 -4.86 7.31
N GLY A 108 13.91 -3.96 6.56
CA GLY A 108 13.06 -4.37 5.45
C GLY A 108 12.85 -3.30 4.40
N LEU A 109 12.36 -3.77 3.25
CA LEU A 109 11.95 -2.90 2.16
C LEU A 109 10.44 -3.05 1.94
N HIS A 110 9.83 -1.96 1.51
CA HIS A 110 8.43 -1.91 1.10
C HIS A 110 8.35 -1.30 -0.29
N PHE A 111 7.55 -1.85 -1.19
CA PHE A 111 7.10 -1.11 -2.36
C PHE A 111 5.60 -1.29 -2.52
N HIS A 112 4.96 -0.29 -3.11
CA HIS A 112 3.57 -0.34 -3.49
C HIS A 112 3.47 0.37 -4.82
N THR A 113 3.45 -0.41 -5.90
CA THR A 113 3.53 0.07 -7.28
C THR A 113 2.36 -0.32 -8.16
N LEU A 114 1.47 -1.18 -7.65
CA LEU A 114 0.34 -1.69 -8.39
C LEU A 114 -0.95 -0.96 -7.98
N CYS A 115 -1.88 -0.85 -8.91
CA CYS A 115 -3.26 -0.45 -8.67
C CYS A 115 -4.15 -1.22 -9.66
N GLU A 116 -5.09 -2.04 -9.17
CA GLU A 116 -6.00 -2.79 -10.04
C GLU A 116 -5.31 -3.72 -11.08
N GLN A 117 -4.24 -4.40 -10.69
CA GLN A 117 -3.34 -5.09 -11.62
C GLN A 117 -3.19 -6.59 -11.38
N ASN A 118 -2.70 -7.28 -12.41
CA ASN A 118 -2.47 -8.72 -12.42
C ASN A 118 -1.02 -9.06 -12.02
N SER A 119 -0.71 -10.34 -11.82
CA SER A 119 0.59 -10.78 -11.30
C SER A 119 1.75 -10.64 -12.28
N ASP A 120 1.52 -10.41 -13.58
CA ASP A 120 2.58 -10.08 -14.55
C ASP A 120 3.14 -8.66 -14.32
N ASP A 121 2.36 -7.73 -13.80
CA ASP A 121 2.84 -6.40 -13.41
C ASP A 121 3.70 -6.44 -12.14
N LEU A 122 3.38 -7.36 -11.22
CA LEU A 122 4.28 -7.67 -10.09
C LEU A 122 5.60 -8.29 -10.60
N GLU A 123 5.53 -9.21 -11.56
CA GLU A 123 6.72 -9.82 -12.18
C GLU A 123 7.65 -8.76 -12.79
N LYS A 124 7.09 -7.80 -13.55
CA LYS A 124 7.84 -6.64 -14.07
C LYS A 124 8.44 -5.77 -12.97
N THR A 125 7.65 -5.45 -11.93
CA THR A 125 8.13 -4.68 -10.77
C THR A 125 9.29 -5.38 -10.07
N LEU A 126 9.21 -6.70 -9.87
CA LEU A 126 10.25 -7.47 -9.17
C LEU A 126 11.59 -7.51 -9.92
N VAL A 127 11.57 -7.46 -11.26
CA VAL A 127 12.79 -7.28 -12.07
C VAL A 127 13.44 -5.93 -11.73
N ALA A 128 12.67 -4.84 -11.73
CA ALA A 128 13.20 -3.52 -11.37
C ALA A 128 13.68 -3.44 -9.91
N VAL A 129 12.99 -4.12 -8.99
CA VAL A 129 13.40 -4.21 -7.57
C VAL A 129 14.72 -4.98 -7.42
N GLU A 130 14.90 -6.11 -8.12
CA GLU A 130 16.17 -6.84 -8.12
C GLU A 130 17.32 -5.97 -8.64
N GLU A 131 17.13 -5.31 -9.80
CA GLU A 131 18.17 -4.49 -10.41
C GLU A 131 18.61 -3.33 -9.51
N LYS A 132 17.66 -2.69 -8.82
CA LYS A 132 17.90 -1.46 -8.07
C LYS A 132 18.18 -1.67 -6.58
N PHE A 133 17.53 -2.66 -5.96
CA PHE A 133 17.56 -2.86 -4.50
C PHE A 133 17.91 -4.31 -4.10
N GLY A 134 18.11 -5.22 -5.06
CA GLY A 134 18.43 -6.63 -4.78
C GLY A 134 19.69 -6.81 -3.93
N HIS A 135 20.66 -5.90 -4.05
CA HIS A 135 21.86 -5.90 -3.20
C HIS A 135 21.54 -5.67 -1.71
N LEU A 136 20.50 -4.90 -1.39
CA LEU A 136 20.03 -4.71 -0.02
C LEU A 136 19.31 -5.96 0.48
N LEU A 137 18.44 -6.54 -0.33
CA LEU A 137 17.69 -7.76 0.03
C LEU A 137 18.59 -8.97 0.26
N ARG A 138 19.77 -9.02 -0.36
CA ARG A 138 20.79 -10.06 -0.11
C ARG A 138 21.64 -9.80 1.14
N SER A 139 21.54 -8.62 1.74
CA SER A 139 22.23 -8.31 2.98
C SER A 139 21.50 -8.97 4.16
N PRO A 140 22.21 -9.61 5.10
CA PRO A 140 21.58 -10.25 6.27
C PRO A 140 20.85 -9.26 7.19
N GLN A 141 21.06 -7.95 7.01
CA GLN A 141 20.33 -6.90 7.71
C GLN A 141 18.84 -6.87 7.32
N PHE A 142 18.52 -7.14 6.05
CA PHE A 142 17.18 -7.04 5.51
C PHE A 142 16.50 -8.42 5.59
N THR A 143 15.45 -8.52 6.39
CA THR A 143 14.78 -9.78 6.73
C THR A 143 13.36 -9.86 6.18
N TYR A 144 12.81 -8.77 5.65
CA TYR A 144 11.49 -8.78 5.02
C TYR A 144 11.38 -7.86 3.79
N LEU A 145 10.48 -8.25 2.88
CA LEU A 145 10.03 -7.46 1.74
C LEU A 145 8.50 -7.41 1.73
N ASN A 146 7.93 -6.22 1.88
CA ASN A 146 6.50 -5.97 1.66
C ASN A 146 6.29 -5.55 0.19
N MET A 147 5.57 -6.37 -0.58
CA MET A 147 5.29 -6.15 -2.00
C MET A 147 4.00 -5.35 -2.25
N GLY A 148 3.45 -4.72 -1.23
CA GLY A 148 2.39 -3.74 -1.40
C GLY A 148 1.03 -4.34 -1.72
N GLY A 149 0.13 -3.46 -2.15
CA GLY A 149 -1.25 -3.74 -2.55
C GLY A 149 -1.43 -3.66 -4.06
N GLY A 150 -2.66 -3.37 -4.50
CA GLY A 150 -3.00 -3.25 -5.93
C GLY A 150 -3.13 -4.57 -6.68
N HIS A 151 -2.94 -5.70 -6.00
CA HIS A 151 -3.11 -7.03 -6.55
C HIS A 151 -4.59 -7.40 -6.63
N TRP A 152 -5.12 -7.65 -7.82
CA TRP A 152 -6.50 -8.09 -8.05
C TRP A 152 -6.76 -9.57 -7.72
N ILE A 153 -6.22 -10.06 -6.59
CA ILE A 153 -6.15 -11.49 -6.21
C ILE A 153 -7.50 -12.21 -6.28
N THR A 154 -8.61 -11.53 -6.01
CA THR A 154 -9.96 -12.10 -5.97
C THR A 154 -10.71 -12.03 -7.31
N LYS A 155 -10.19 -11.35 -8.34
CA LYS A 155 -10.81 -11.32 -9.67
C LYS A 155 -10.67 -12.67 -10.38
N PRO A 156 -11.65 -13.11 -11.19
CA PRO A 156 -11.61 -14.43 -11.84
C PRO A 156 -10.36 -14.66 -12.72
N PHE A 157 -9.89 -13.62 -13.40
CA PHE A 157 -8.78 -13.67 -14.35
C PHE A 157 -7.38 -13.42 -13.74
N TYR A 158 -7.29 -13.22 -12.42
CA TYR A 158 -6.00 -13.01 -11.76
C TYR A 158 -5.19 -14.32 -11.74
N ASP A 159 -3.94 -14.26 -12.19
CA ASP A 159 -3.03 -15.41 -12.23
C ASP A 159 -2.39 -15.64 -10.85
N ARG A 160 -3.10 -16.41 -10.02
CA ARG A 160 -2.72 -16.77 -8.64
C ARG A 160 -1.51 -17.69 -8.60
N GLU A 161 -1.33 -18.55 -9.59
CA GLU A 161 -0.18 -19.46 -9.66
C GLU A 161 1.11 -18.68 -9.91
N ARG A 162 1.09 -17.67 -10.80
CA ARG A 162 2.21 -16.73 -10.95
C ARG A 162 2.48 -15.99 -9.63
N LEU A 163 1.47 -15.46 -8.94
CA LEU A 163 1.68 -14.79 -7.65
C LEU A 163 2.37 -15.71 -6.63
N ILE A 164 1.85 -16.94 -6.46
CA ILE A 164 2.43 -17.93 -5.52
C ILE A 164 3.88 -18.24 -5.89
N ARG A 165 4.19 -18.40 -7.18
CA ARG A 165 5.55 -18.62 -7.67
C ARG A 165 6.46 -17.45 -7.33
N LEU A 166 6.06 -16.22 -7.66
CA LEU A 166 6.85 -15.00 -7.41
C LEU A 166 7.17 -14.82 -5.92
N VAL A 167 6.18 -15.06 -5.05
CA VAL A 167 6.37 -14.99 -3.59
C VAL A 167 7.37 -16.05 -3.13
N LYS A 168 7.22 -17.31 -3.54
CA LYS A 168 8.12 -18.40 -3.14
C LYS A 168 9.55 -18.19 -3.64
N GLU A 169 9.70 -17.79 -4.90
CA GLU A 169 11.00 -17.51 -5.51
C GLU A 169 11.69 -16.34 -4.81
N THR A 170 10.96 -15.27 -4.49
CA THR A 170 11.51 -14.11 -3.78
C THR A 170 11.99 -14.50 -2.38
N ARG A 171 11.18 -15.26 -1.62
CA ARG A 171 11.57 -15.77 -0.30
C ARG A 171 12.85 -16.61 -0.39
N ALA A 172 12.89 -17.56 -1.31
CA ALA A 172 14.03 -18.46 -1.47
C ALA A 172 15.31 -17.73 -1.96
N LYS A 173 15.15 -16.73 -2.83
CA LYS A 173 16.26 -16.00 -3.44
C LYS A 173 16.97 -15.06 -2.46
N TYR A 174 16.22 -14.41 -1.56
CA TYR A 174 16.78 -13.42 -0.63
C TYR A 174 16.79 -13.87 0.83
N ASP A 175 16.16 -15.01 1.16
CA ASP A 175 15.98 -15.49 2.54
C ASP A 175 15.25 -14.46 3.44
N VAL A 176 14.17 -13.89 2.89
CA VAL A 176 13.34 -12.87 3.56
C VAL A 176 11.90 -13.34 3.71
N GLU A 177 11.19 -12.79 4.70
CA GLU A 177 9.73 -12.87 4.75
C GLU A 177 9.10 -11.96 3.69
N VAL A 178 8.04 -12.45 3.05
CA VAL A 178 7.32 -11.70 2.01
C VAL A 178 5.91 -11.41 2.47
N TRP A 179 5.53 -10.13 2.37
CA TRP A 179 4.20 -9.63 2.75
C TRP A 179 3.46 -9.05 1.54
N LEU A 180 2.14 -9.17 1.56
CA LEU A 180 1.20 -8.53 0.65
C LEU A 180 0.16 -7.77 1.49
N GLU A 181 -0.26 -6.60 1.04
CA GLU A 181 -1.26 -5.75 1.73
C GLU A 181 -2.49 -5.48 0.84
N PRO A 182 -3.23 -6.52 0.40
CA PRO A 182 -4.42 -6.31 -0.43
C PRO A 182 -5.53 -5.59 0.34
N GLY A 183 -5.87 -4.38 -0.10
CA GLY A 183 -7.04 -3.63 0.37
C GLY A 183 -8.28 -3.98 -0.45
N GLU A 184 -8.35 -3.47 -1.68
CA GLU A 184 -9.47 -3.68 -2.59
C GLU A 184 -9.81 -5.16 -2.78
N ALA A 185 -8.82 -6.02 -3.02
CA ALA A 185 -9.10 -7.45 -3.23
C ALA A 185 -9.79 -8.14 -2.04
N ALA A 186 -9.66 -7.60 -0.82
CA ALA A 186 -10.35 -8.12 0.36
C ALA A 186 -11.80 -7.60 0.49
N ALA A 187 -12.14 -6.46 -0.14
CA ALA A 187 -13.41 -5.75 0.04
C ALA A 187 -14.24 -5.63 -1.26
N ILE A 188 -13.67 -5.92 -2.42
CA ILE A 188 -14.36 -5.74 -3.69
C ILE A 188 -15.53 -6.72 -3.82
N HIS A 189 -16.68 -6.20 -4.24
CA HIS A 189 -17.94 -6.92 -4.38
C HIS A 189 -18.47 -7.55 -3.08
N THR A 190 -18.10 -7.03 -1.90
CA THR A 190 -18.63 -7.54 -0.61
C THR A 190 -19.88 -6.79 -0.14
N GLY A 191 -20.35 -5.77 -0.87
CA GLY A 191 -21.52 -4.98 -0.51
C GLY A 191 -22.01 -4.09 -1.65
N VAL A 192 -23.16 -3.45 -1.44
CA VAL A 192 -23.78 -2.50 -2.37
C VAL A 192 -24.30 -1.28 -1.61
N LEU A 193 -24.31 -0.12 -2.26
CA LEU A 193 -25.02 1.06 -1.77
C LEU A 193 -26.47 1.00 -2.25
N ARG A 194 -27.41 0.83 -1.33
CA ARG A 194 -28.84 0.83 -1.63
C ARG A 194 -29.40 2.24 -1.49
N SER A 195 -30.26 2.64 -2.43
CA SER A 195 -30.96 3.93 -2.43
C SER A 195 -32.41 3.76 -2.83
N GLU A 196 -33.23 4.75 -2.51
CA GLU A 196 -34.63 4.86 -2.94
C GLU A 196 -34.79 5.93 -4.03
N VAL A 197 -35.76 5.71 -4.92
CA VAL A 197 -36.16 6.72 -5.90
C VAL A 197 -37.10 7.71 -5.22
N LEU A 198 -36.66 8.97 -5.12
CA LEU A 198 -37.43 10.05 -4.50
C LEU A 198 -38.32 10.79 -5.49
N ASP A 199 -37.87 10.94 -6.74
CA ASP A 199 -38.62 11.65 -7.78
C ASP A 199 -38.22 11.17 -9.19
N VAL A 200 -39.16 11.30 -10.13
CA VAL A 200 -38.97 10.98 -11.54
C VAL A 200 -39.65 12.04 -12.39
N PHE A 201 -38.88 12.74 -13.21
CA PHE A 201 -39.40 13.82 -14.06
C PHE A 201 -38.62 13.96 -15.37
N ASP A 202 -39.24 14.62 -16.34
CA ASP A 202 -38.60 14.97 -17.61
C ASP A 202 -38.00 16.38 -17.54
N SER A 203 -36.78 16.54 -18.05
CA SER A 203 -36.12 17.84 -18.17
C SER A 203 -35.28 17.88 -19.44
N ALA A 204 -35.57 18.85 -20.33
CA ALA A 204 -34.88 19.02 -21.61
C ALA A 204 -34.76 17.74 -22.47
N GLY A 205 -35.77 16.87 -22.43
CA GLY A 205 -35.77 15.59 -23.17
C GLY A 205 -35.03 14.44 -22.47
N HIS A 206 -34.53 14.66 -21.25
CA HIS A 206 -33.96 13.61 -20.41
C HIS A 206 -34.97 13.18 -19.34
N LYS A 207 -35.15 11.85 -19.20
CA LYS A 207 -35.85 11.27 -18.06
C LYS A 207 -34.88 11.19 -16.88
N LEU A 208 -35.14 11.97 -15.85
CA LEU A 208 -34.31 12.08 -14.66
C LEU A 208 -34.93 11.29 -13.51
N VAL A 209 -34.05 10.75 -12.67
CA VAL A 209 -34.39 10.04 -11.44
C VAL A 209 -33.57 10.64 -10.32
N ILE A 210 -34.23 11.10 -9.26
CA ILE A 210 -33.57 11.60 -8.06
C ILE A 210 -33.53 10.47 -7.04
N LEU A 211 -32.34 10.23 -6.49
CA LEU A 211 -32.10 9.22 -5.47
C LEU A 211 -31.81 9.89 -4.12
N ASP A 212 -32.03 9.18 -3.02
CA ASP A 212 -31.65 9.61 -1.66
C ASP A 212 -30.14 9.43 -1.37
N ILE A 213 -29.31 9.42 -2.41
CA ILE A 213 -27.86 9.32 -2.34
C ILE A 213 -27.19 10.44 -3.15
N SER A 214 -25.97 10.78 -2.76
CA SER A 214 -25.14 11.79 -3.45
C SER A 214 -23.82 11.16 -3.87
N ALA A 215 -23.44 11.35 -5.14
CA ALA A 215 -22.14 10.91 -5.63
C ALA A 215 -21.00 11.56 -4.83
N THR A 216 -21.05 12.88 -4.61
CA THR A 216 -20.01 13.59 -3.85
C THR A 216 -19.88 13.11 -2.40
N ALA A 217 -20.99 12.78 -1.74
CA ALA A 217 -20.96 12.40 -0.32
C ALA A 217 -20.71 10.91 -0.10
N HIS A 218 -21.24 10.04 -0.95
CA HIS A 218 -21.28 8.60 -0.72
C HIS A 218 -20.38 7.80 -1.68
N MET A 219 -20.06 8.35 -2.84
CA MET A 219 -19.24 7.69 -3.87
C MET A 219 -18.29 8.71 -4.55
N PRO A 220 -17.44 9.42 -3.78
CA PRO A 220 -16.64 10.53 -4.31
C PRO A 220 -15.75 10.11 -5.47
N ASP A 221 -15.27 8.86 -5.48
CA ASP A 221 -14.46 8.28 -6.54
C ASP A 221 -15.15 8.31 -7.91
N VAL A 222 -16.50 8.28 -7.98
CA VAL A 222 -17.25 8.45 -9.24
C VAL A 222 -16.97 9.81 -9.89
N LEU A 223 -16.56 10.81 -9.11
CA LEU A 223 -16.21 12.15 -9.58
C LEU A 223 -14.69 12.35 -9.65
N GLU A 224 -13.95 11.89 -8.64
CA GLU A 224 -12.49 12.07 -8.56
C GLU A 224 -11.74 11.20 -9.57
N MET A 225 -12.28 10.02 -9.85
CA MET A 225 -11.80 9.06 -10.84
C MET A 225 -12.96 8.62 -11.71
N PRO A 226 -13.37 9.45 -12.68
CA PRO A 226 -14.67 9.31 -13.31
C PRO A 226 -14.90 7.92 -13.89
N TYR A 227 -15.67 7.14 -13.13
CA TYR A 227 -16.19 5.84 -13.52
C TYR A 227 -17.70 5.86 -13.36
N ARG A 228 -18.38 4.97 -14.08
CA ARG A 228 -19.83 4.85 -13.98
C ARG A 228 -20.15 3.61 -13.14
N PRO A 229 -20.77 3.76 -11.96
CA PRO A 229 -21.16 2.61 -11.18
C PRO A 229 -22.26 1.84 -11.92
N ASP A 230 -22.24 0.52 -11.78
CA ASP A 230 -23.35 -0.30 -12.23
C ASP A 230 -24.57 -0.04 -11.34
N VAL A 231 -25.74 0.07 -11.97
CA VAL A 231 -27.01 0.30 -11.27
C VAL A 231 -27.93 -0.88 -11.55
N PHE A 232 -28.37 -1.53 -10.47
CA PHE A 232 -29.25 -2.69 -10.54
C PHE A 232 -30.53 -2.41 -9.76
N LEU A 233 -31.67 -2.86 -10.30
CA LEU A 233 -32.92 -2.88 -9.54
C LEU A 233 -32.88 -4.06 -8.58
N VAL A 234 -33.16 -3.81 -7.30
CA VAL A 234 -33.29 -4.84 -6.27
C VAL A 234 -34.77 -5.05 -6.01
N GLU A 235 -35.24 -6.31 -6.09
CA GLU A 235 -36.61 -6.71 -5.77
C GLU A 235 -36.92 -6.64 -4.27
#